data_AF-A0A355DV95-F1
#
_entry.id   AF-A0A355DV95-F1
#
_cell.length_a   1.000
_cell.length_b   1.000
_cell.length_c   1.000
_cell.angle_alpha   90.00
_cell.angle_beta   90.00
_cell.angle_gamma   90.00
#
_symmetry.space_group_name_H-M   'P 1'
#
loop_
_entity.id
_entity.type
_entity.pdbx_description
1 polymer ?
#
loop_
_entity_poly.entity_id
_entity_poly.type
_entity_poly.pdbx_seq_one_letter_code
_entity_poly.pdbx_strand_id
1 'polypeptide(L)'
;MSQFTLEIVNYTDKLGEIRAVRVQVFQIEQGVDPALEFDGNDETATHILAYLDNQPVGTTRIRYLNNQTAKIERLAVLAEA
;
A
#
# COMPACT_ATOMS: atom_id res chain seq x y z
N MET A 1 0.57 -16.91 -19.44
CA MET A 1 -0.59 -16.50 -18.63
C MET A 1 -0.02 -15.65 -17.52
N SER A 2 -0.57 -14.45 -17.29
CA SER A 2 -0.14 -13.62 -16.18
C SER A 2 -0.61 -14.20 -14.85
N GLN A 3 0.20 -14.05 -13.80
CA GLN A 3 -0.07 -14.55 -12.46
C GLN A 3 -0.34 -13.38 -11.51
N PHE A 4 -1.50 -13.40 -10.86
CA PHE A 4 -1.89 -12.42 -9.86
C PHE A 4 -1.83 -13.02 -8.45
N THR A 5 -1.21 -12.32 -7.50
CA THR A 5 -1.15 -12.74 -6.09
C THR A 5 -1.44 -11.58 -5.14
N LEU A 6 -1.98 -11.92 -3.97
CA LEU A 6 -2.20 -11.00 -2.84
C LEU A 6 -1.48 -11.54 -1.62
N GLU A 7 -0.74 -10.69 -0.94
CA GLU A 7 0.05 -11.08 0.23
C GLU A 7 -0.16 -10.09 1.38
N ILE A 8 -0.39 -10.61 2.58
CA ILE A 8 -0.26 -9.84 3.81
C ILE A 8 1.24 -9.80 4.13
N VAL A 9 1.79 -8.59 4.21
CA VAL A 9 3.23 -8.39 4.29
C VAL A 9 3.64 -7.67 5.57
N ASN A 10 4.87 -7.94 6.01
CA ASN A 10 5.53 -7.10 7.01
C ASN A 10 5.90 -5.75 6.38
N TYR A 11 5.51 -4.66 7.03
CA TYR A 11 5.75 -3.31 6.52
C TYR A 11 7.23 -3.01 6.30
N THR A 12 8.08 -3.35 7.25
CA THR A 12 9.52 -3.02 7.21
C THR A 12 10.21 -3.78 6.10
N ASP A 13 9.91 -5.07 5.94
CA ASP A 13 10.52 -5.93 4.92
C ASP A 13 10.12 -5.51 3.49
N LYS A 14 8.91 -4.95 3.34
CA LYS A 14 8.31 -4.59 2.04
C LYS A 14 8.15 -3.09 1.83
N LEU A 15 8.81 -2.27 2.63
CA LEU A 15 8.71 -0.81 2.60
C LEU A 15 9.00 -0.24 1.20
N GLY A 16 10.02 -0.76 0.52
CA GLY A 16 10.40 -0.29 -0.82
C GLY A 16 9.28 -0.48 -1.85
N GLU A 17 8.63 -1.64 -1.84
CA GLU A 17 7.54 -1.99 -2.76
C GLU A 17 6.27 -1.20 -2.46
N ILE A 18 5.89 -1.11 -1.18
CA ILE A 18 4.76 -0.30 -0.70
C ILE A 18 4.94 1.17 -1.10
N ARG A 19 6.15 1.71 -0.87
CA ARG A 19 6.48 3.10 -1.21
C ARG A 19 6.45 3.34 -2.71
N ALA A 20 6.97 2.41 -3.53
CA ALA A 20 6.96 2.56 -4.98
C ALA A 20 5.53 2.76 -5.52
N VAL A 21 4.59 1.90 -5.11
CA VAL A 21 3.18 2.00 -5.53
C VAL A 21 2.54 3.29 -5.00
N ARG A 22 2.73 3.63 -3.72
CA ARG A 22 2.10 4.81 -3.11
C ARG A 22 2.62 6.13 -3.65
N VAL A 23 3.93 6.24 -3.89
CA VAL A 23 4.51 7.45 -4.49
C VAL A 23 3.96 7.65 -5.90
N GLN A 24 3.91 6.58 -6.70
CA GLN A 24 3.37 6.65 -8.05
C GLN A 24 1.91 7.12 -8.05
N VAL A 25 1.05 6.49 -7.25
CA VAL A 25 -0.39 6.81 -7.25
C VAL A 25 -0.69 8.13 -6.51
N PHE A 26 -0.21 8.29 -5.28
CA PHE A 26 -0.60 9.46 -4.48
C PHE A 26 0.19 10.71 -4.85
N GLN A 27 1.52 10.63 -4.99
CA GLN A 27 2.33 11.83 -5.23
C GLN A 27 2.37 12.22 -6.71
N ILE A 28 2.64 11.26 -7.61
CA ILE A 28 2.84 11.54 -9.03
C ILE A 28 1.50 11.73 -9.74
N GLU A 29 0.58 10.76 -9.61
CA GLU A 29 -0.69 10.80 -10.34
C GLU A 29 -1.70 11.75 -9.71
N GLN A 30 -1.83 11.73 -8.38
CA GLN A 30 -2.85 12.53 -7.66
C GLN A 30 -2.31 13.86 -7.09
N GLY A 31 -1.00 14.10 -7.11
CA GLY A 31 -0.40 15.34 -6.63
C GLY A 31 -0.46 15.54 -5.11
N VAL A 32 -0.58 14.45 -4.33
CA VAL A 32 -0.57 14.50 -2.86
C VAL A 32 0.82 14.92 -2.37
N ASP A 33 0.87 15.88 -1.46
CA ASP A 33 2.11 16.32 -0.83
C ASP A 33 2.82 15.14 -0.12
N PRO A 34 4.10 14.87 -0.43
CA PRO A 34 4.88 13.82 0.24
C PRO A 34 4.86 13.90 1.78
N ALA A 35 4.75 15.11 2.35
CA ALA A 35 4.68 15.32 3.79
C ALA A 35 3.38 14.81 4.44
N LEU A 36 2.31 14.61 3.65
CA LEU A 36 1.02 14.11 4.14
C LEU A 36 0.86 12.59 4.05
N GLU A 37 1.78 11.90 3.38
CA GLU A 37 1.61 10.50 3.01
C GLU A 37 1.98 9.54 4.15
N PHE A 38 3.15 9.75 4.76
CA PHE A 38 3.68 8.95 5.87
C PHE A 38 3.28 9.59 7.19
N ASP A 39 2.19 9.08 7.76
CA ASP A 39 1.51 9.67 8.93
C ASP A 39 1.99 9.07 10.27
N GLY A 40 3.04 8.26 10.25
CA GLY A 40 3.56 7.55 11.42
C GLY A 40 2.72 6.35 11.87
N ASN A 41 1.61 6.03 11.20
CA ASN A 41 0.76 4.89 11.54
C ASN A 41 1.06 3.63 10.72
N ASP A 42 2.07 3.67 9.85
CA ASP A 42 2.36 2.57 8.95
C ASP A 42 2.89 1.33 9.70
N GLU A 43 3.74 1.49 10.71
CA GLU A 43 4.36 0.36 11.42
C GLU A 43 3.36 -0.51 12.21
N THR A 44 2.22 0.06 12.61
CA THR A 44 1.21 -0.64 13.42
C THR A 44 0.04 -1.17 12.58
N ALA A 45 0.03 -0.90 11.28
CA ALA A 45 -1.02 -1.35 10.37
C ALA A 45 -0.68 -2.70 9.74
N THR A 46 -1.72 -3.44 9.35
CA THR A 46 -1.57 -4.63 8.49
C THR A 46 -1.49 -4.16 7.04
N HIS A 47 -0.42 -4.50 6.33
CA HIS A 47 -0.25 -4.12 4.93
C HIS A 47 -0.54 -5.28 4.00
N ILE A 48 -1.14 -4.97 2.85
CA ILE A 48 -1.42 -5.93 1.78
C ILE A 48 -0.75 -5.40 0.52
N LEU A 49 -0.04 -6.27 -0.17
CA LEU A 49 0.49 -6.02 -1.51
C LEU A 49 -0.20 -6.90 -2.54
N ALA A 50 -0.47 -6.32 -3.69
CA ALA A 50 -0.93 -7.01 -4.89
C ALA A 50 0.21 -7.09 -5.89
N TYR A 51 0.41 -8.28 -6.45
CA TYR A 51 1.41 -8.52 -7.49
C TYR A 51 0.78 -9.00 -8.78
N LEU A 52 1.34 -8.55 -9.90
CA LEU A 52 1.12 -9.11 -11.22
C LEU A 52 2.47 -9.52 -11.80
N ASP A 53 2.65 -10.79 -12.12
CA ASP A 53 3.91 -11.33 -12.64
C ASP A 53 5.13 -10.97 -11.76
N ASN A 54 4.96 -11.06 -10.44
CA ASN A 54 5.92 -10.69 -9.39
C ASN A 54 6.28 -9.20 -9.30
N GLN A 55 5.56 -8.31 -10.00
CA GLN A 55 5.70 -6.87 -9.85
C GLN A 55 4.62 -6.32 -8.93
N PRO A 56 4.96 -5.44 -7.95
CA PRO A 56 3.97 -4.83 -7.08
C PRO A 56 3.12 -3.83 -7.87
N VAL A 57 1.81 -4.08 -7.94
CA VAL A 57 0.86 -3.28 -8.72
C VAL A 57 -0.20 -2.59 -7.87
N GLY A 58 -0.30 -2.94 -6.60
CA GLY A 58 -1.26 -2.34 -5.68
C GLY A 58 -0.89 -2.53 -4.22
N THR A 59 -1.39 -1.64 -3.37
CA THR A 59 -1.23 -1.75 -1.91
C THR A 59 -2.42 -1.14 -1.18
N THR A 60 -2.63 -1.62 0.05
CA THR A 60 -3.52 -0.99 1.02
C THR A 60 -3.05 -1.35 2.43
N ARG A 61 -3.48 -0.58 3.43
CA ARG A 61 -3.28 -0.94 4.83
C ARG A 61 -4.60 -0.99 5.58
N ILE A 62 -4.66 -1.86 6.58
CA ILE A 62 -5.76 -1.97 7.52
C ILE A 62 -5.23 -1.56 8.89
N ARG A 63 -5.85 -0.53 9.47
CA ARG A 63 -5.52 -0.05 10.81
C ARG A 63 -6.69 -0.25 11.75
N TYR A 64 -6.50 -1.05 12.79
CA TYR A 64 -7.50 -1.28 13.82
C TYR A 64 -7.50 -0.10 14.79
N LEU A 65 -8.64 0.58 14.91
CA LEU A 65 -8.83 1.66 15.89
C LEU A 65 -9.19 1.09 17.27
N ASN A 66 -9.86 -0.06 17.27
CA ASN A 66 -10.22 -0.86 18.44
C ASN A 66 -10.64 -2.27 17.94
N ASN A 67 -11.03 -3.15 18.87
CA ASN A 67 -11.40 -4.54 18.56
C ASN A 67 -12.66 -4.72 17.68
N GLN A 68 -13.41 -3.65 17.43
CA GLN A 68 -14.66 -3.65 16.67
C GLN A 68 -14.63 -2.73 15.44
N THR A 69 -13.54 -1.97 15.25
CA THR A 69 -13.47 -0.95 14.19
C THR A 69 -12.09 -0.92 13.57
N ALA A 70 -12.06 -1.07 12.25
CA ALA A 70 -10.85 -0.91 11.45
C ALA A 70 -11.08 0.13 10.34
N LYS A 71 -10.01 0.81 9.95
CA LYS A 71 -9.97 1.68 8.77
C LYS A 71 -9.13 1.03 7.70
N ILE A 72 -9.67 0.99 6.49
CA ILE A 72 -8.89 0.72 5.28
C ILE A 72 -8.36 2.07 4.80
N GLU A 73 -7.04 2.16 4.63
CA GLU A 73 -6.35 3.40 4.31
C GLU A 73 -5.28 3.11 3.24
N ARG A 74 -4.85 4.16 2.52
CA ARG A 74 -3.75 4.08 1.54
C ARG A 74 -3.98 3.05 0.42
N LEU A 75 -5.25 2.85 0.02
CA LEU A 75 -5.59 2.01 -1.12
C LEU A 75 -5.11 2.68 -2.42
N ALA A 76 -4.14 2.04 -3.08
CA ALA A 76 -3.50 2.50 -4.30
C ALA A 76 -3.31 1.33 -5.26
N VAL A 77 -3.59 1.55 -6.54
CA VAL A 77 -3.36 0.59 -7.63
C VAL A 77 -2.78 1.38 -8.80
N LEU A 78 -1.73 0.86 -9.43
CA LEU A 78 -1.13 1.49 -10.60
C LEU A 78 -2.16 1.56 -11.74
N ALA A 79 -2.18 2.69 -12.47
CA ALA A 79 -3.08 2.85 -13.62
C ALA A 79 -2.74 1.88 -14.76
N GLU A 80 -1.46 1.51 -14.87
CA GLU A 80 -0.94 0.56 -15.84
C GLU A 80 -0.19 -0.55 -15.08
N ALA A 81 -0.71 -1.77 -15.18
CA ALA A 81 -0.22 -2.97 -14.49
C ALA A 81 -0.08 -4.13 -15.49
#